data_AF-A0A645DFL3-F1
#
_entry.id   AF-A0A645DFL3-F1
#
_cell.length_a   1.000
_cell.length_b   1.000
_cell.length_c   1.000
_cell.angle_alpha   90.00
_cell.angle_beta   90.00
_cell.angle_gamma   90.00
#
_symmetry.space_group_name_H-M   'P 1'
#
loop_
_entity.id
_entity.type
_entity.pdbx_description
1 polymer ?
#
loop_
_entity_poly.entity_id
_entity_poly.type
_entity_poly.pdbx_seq_one_letter_code
_entity_poly.pdbx_strand_id
1 'polypeptide(L)'
;MFKGLTKIAHEHVEGWVRLSEHLYIAPPISGEHSECSAVLLTKRGPVLICGCCHDGIGQRMDQVEDMFGRQPTSIVGGLHLSGSGHQKIGRTLEDLESRGSPHIYTGHCTEPNGMTKLRIRFGLRAVSDLYAGTEIRFDLSHENSKNNGL
;
A
#
# COMPACT_ATOMS: atom_id res chain seq x y z
N MET A 1 -1.51 6.96 -37.09
CA MET A 1 -0.63 8.14 -36.92
C MET A 1 -0.95 8.77 -35.56
N PHE A 2 -0.35 8.24 -34.48
CA PHE A 2 -0.47 8.84 -33.14
C PHE A 2 0.54 9.98 -33.04
N LYS A 3 0.13 11.17 -33.44
CA LYS A 3 0.87 12.41 -33.16
C LYS A 3 0.35 12.99 -31.86
N GLY A 4 1.12 12.79 -30.80
CA GLY A 4 0.95 13.45 -29.52
C GLY A 4 2.10 13.03 -28.64
N LEU A 5 3.11 13.89 -28.50
CA LEU A 5 4.11 13.69 -27.47
C LEU A 5 3.37 13.58 -26.14
N THR A 6 3.42 12.42 -25.49
CA THR A 6 3.13 12.32 -24.08
C THR A 6 4.13 13.24 -23.40
N LYS A 7 3.67 14.39 -22.91
CA LYS A 7 4.52 15.30 -22.15
C LYS A 7 4.86 14.57 -20.85
N ILE A 8 6.04 13.97 -20.79
CA ILE A 8 6.56 13.37 -19.57
C ILE A 8 6.92 14.53 -18.66
N ALA A 9 6.15 14.70 -17.58
CA ALA A 9 6.49 15.61 -16.50
C ALA A 9 7.22 14.81 -15.42
N HIS A 10 8.33 15.36 -14.93
CA HIS A 10 9.02 14.87 -13.75
C HIS A 10 8.65 15.82 -12.61
N GLU A 11 7.97 15.30 -11.60
CA GLU A 11 7.62 16.07 -10.40
C GLU A 11 8.22 15.37 -9.18
N HIS A 12 8.88 16.16 -8.33
CA HIS A 12 9.36 15.67 -7.04
C HIS A 12 8.18 15.61 -6.07
N VAL A 13 7.95 14.45 -5.47
CA VAL A 13 6.82 14.23 -4.56
C VAL A 13 7.27 14.61 -3.14
N GLU A 14 6.87 15.80 -2.70
CA GLU A 14 7.11 16.29 -1.32
C GLU A 14 5.85 16.24 -0.46
N GLY A 15 4.68 16.15 -1.09
CA GLY A 15 3.37 16.02 -0.47
C GLY A 15 2.48 15.04 -1.21
N TRP A 16 1.22 14.93 -0.79
CA TRP A 16 0.24 14.10 -1.48
C TRP A 16 -0.04 14.61 -2.89
N VAL A 17 0.07 13.73 -3.88
CA VAL A 17 -0.26 14.04 -5.28
C VAL A 17 -1.48 13.25 -5.70
N ARG A 18 -2.54 13.93 -6.13
CA ARG A 18 -3.74 13.31 -6.69
C ARG A 18 -3.56 13.10 -8.19
N LEU A 19 -3.43 11.85 -8.64
CA LEU A 19 -3.31 11.49 -10.06
C LEU A 19 -4.67 11.34 -10.76
N SER A 20 -5.71 10.96 -10.03
CA SER A 20 -7.08 10.88 -10.53
C SER A 20 -8.09 11.02 -9.38
N GLU A 21 -9.39 10.88 -9.67
CA GLU A 21 -10.42 10.89 -8.63
C GLU A 21 -10.13 9.91 -7.49
N HIS A 22 -9.60 8.72 -7.83
CA HIS A 22 -9.42 7.61 -6.90
C HIS A 22 -7.96 7.23 -6.64
N LEU A 23 -7.00 7.80 -7.37
CA LEU A 23 -5.59 7.40 -7.27
C LEU A 23 -4.73 8.55 -6.75
N TYR A 24 -4.02 8.28 -5.67
CA TYR A 24 -3.14 9.21 -4.99
C TYR A 24 -1.75 8.62 -4.84
N ILE A 25 -0.73 9.46 -4.86
CA ILE A 25 0.64 9.15 -4.45
C ILE A 25 0.86 9.79 -3.08
N ALA A 26 1.21 8.96 -2.11
CA ALA A 26 1.65 9.36 -0.78
C ALA A 26 3.12 9.78 -0.85
N PRO A 27 3.50 10.88 -0.19
CA PRO A 27 4.89 11.31 -0.16
C PRO A 27 5.76 10.30 0.58
N PRO A 28 7.08 10.30 0.29
CA PRO A 28 8.02 9.49 1.03
C PRO A 28 7.98 9.84 2.52
N ILE A 29 8.12 8.82 3.37
CA ILE A 29 8.35 9.04 4.80
C ILE A 29 9.87 9.20 4.99
N SER A 30 10.26 10.19 5.80
CA SER A 30 11.66 10.48 6.09
C SER A 30 12.39 9.25 6.65
N GLY A 31 13.45 8.81 5.99
CA GLY A 31 14.17 7.60 6.37
C GLY A 31 15.37 7.32 5.46
N GLU A 32 16.14 6.28 5.79
CA GLU A 32 17.34 5.88 5.03
C GLU A 32 16.98 5.38 3.63
N HIS A 33 15.80 4.78 3.45
CA HIS A 33 15.29 4.26 2.18
C HIS A 33 13.89 4.79 1.94
N SER A 34 13.79 6.10 1.69
CA SER A 34 12.52 6.77 1.51
C SER A 34 11.83 6.30 0.21
N GLU A 35 10.55 5.93 0.31
CA GLU A 35 9.78 5.45 -0.85
C GLU A 35 8.42 6.13 -0.91
N CYS A 36 7.95 6.49 -2.10
CA CYS A 36 6.53 6.82 -2.28
C CYS A 36 5.67 5.54 -2.17
N SER A 37 4.39 5.70 -1.85
CA SER A 37 3.36 4.66 -2.03
C SER A 37 2.20 5.21 -2.83
N ALA A 38 1.40 4.33 -3.43
CA ALA A 38 0.14 4.73 -4.05
C ALA A 38 -1.04 4.29 -3.19
N VAL A 39 -2.12 5.06 -3.23
CA VAL A 39 -3.38 4.73 -2.56
C VAL A 39 -4.50 4.80 -3.57
N LEU A 40 -5.21 3.67 -3.73
CA LEU A 40 -6.40 3.58 -4.56
C LEU A 40 -7.64 3.59 -3.66
N LEU A 41 -8.54 4.55 -3.88
CA LEU A 41 -9.82 4.62 -3.18
C LEU A 41 -10.84 3.70 -3.85
N THR A 42 -11.42 2.81 -3.06
CA THR A 42 -12.39 1.80 -3.52
C THR A 42 -13.67 1.88 -2.67
N LYS A 43 -14.75 1.23 -3.11
CA LYS A 43 -16.01 1.16 -2.35
C LYS A 43 -15.83 0.59 -0.94
N ARG A 44 -14.87 -0.33 -0.75
CA ARG A 44 -14.63 -0.98 0.55
C ARG A 44 -13.73 -0.14 1.46
N GLY A 45 -12.87 0.68 0.88
CA GLY A 45 -11.90 1.52 1.57
C GLY A 45 -10.61 1.68 0.77
N PRO A 46 -9.58 2.31 1.35
CA PRO A 46 -8.30 2.50 0.68
C PRO A 46 -7.62 1.15 0.41
N VAL A 47 -6.91 1.07 -0.71
CA VAL A 47 -5.94 0.02 -1.02
C VAL A 47 -4.57 0.68 -1.05
N LEU A 48 -3.69 0.26 -0.15
CA LEU A 48 -2.32 0.76 -0.07
C LEU A 48 -1.42 -0.08 -0.97
N ILE A 49 -0.69 0.56 -1.87
CA ILE A 49 0.24 -0.07 -2.80
C ILE A 49 1.65 0.40 -2.48
N CYS A 50 2.50 -0.55 -2.07
CA CYS A 50 3.88 -0.30 -1.66
C CYS A 50 4.88 -0.94 -2.62
N GLY A 51 6.08 -0.37 -2.73
CA GLY A 51 7.23 -1.01 -3.36
C GLY A 51 7.75 -2.15 -2.50
N CYS A 52 8.67 -1.86 -1.57
CA CYS A 52 9.17 -2.83 -0.60
C CYS A 52 8.81 -2.49 0.85
N CYS A 53 8.35 -1.25 1.14
CA CYS A 53 7.89 -0.80 2.45
C CYS A 53 9.01 -0.74 3.50
N HIS A 54 10.14 -0.12 3.14
CA HIS A 54 11.32 -0.02 4.02
C HIS A 54 11.03 0.74 5.32
N ASP A 55 10.20 1.80 5.26
CA ASP A 55 9.80 2.61 6.42
C ASP A 55 8.90 1.86 7.42
N GLY A 56 8.43 0.66 7.04
CA GLY A 56 7.57 -0.18 7.87
C GLY A 56 6.08 0.07 7.60
N ILE A 57 5.30 -1.02 7.65
CA ILE A 57 3.90 -0.96 7.22
C ILE A 57 3.02 -0.14 8.17
N GLY A 58 3.31 -0.14 9.47
CA GLY A 58 2.57 0.67 10.45
C GLY A 58 2.57 2.15 10.09
N GLN A 59 3.75 2.72 9.77
CA GLN A 59 3.86 4.13 9.39
C GLN A 59 3.07 4.45 8.12
N ARG A 60 3.07 3.54 7.14
CA ARG A 60 2.29 3.73 5.90
C ARG A 60 0.79 3.67 6.16
N MET A 61 0.36 2.76 7.03
CA MET A 61 -1.04 2.64 7.42
C MET A 61 -1.51 3.89 8.19
N ASP A 62 -0.68 4.42 9.09
CA ASP A 62 -0.95 5.67 9.80
C ASP A 62 -1.04 6.85 8.81
N GLN A 63 -0.11 6.95 7.84
CA GLN A 63 -0.15 7.98 6.80
C GLN A 63 -1.44 7.93 5.96
N VAL A 64 -1.97 6.74 5.67
CA VAL A 64 -3.26 6.56 4.98
C VAL A 64 -4.42 6.98 5.89
N GLU A 65 -4.40 6.56 7.16
CA GLU A 65 -5.45 6.90 8.12
C GLU A 65 -5.53 8.42 8.34
N ASP A 66 -4.40 9.11 8.47
CA ASP A 66 -4.34 10.56 8.62
C ASP A 66 -4.95 11.29 7.41
N MET A 67 -4.70 10.79 6.19
CA MET A 67 -5.19 11.43 4.96
C MET A 67 -6.67 11.12 4.66
N PHE A 68 -7.12 9.88 4.93
CA PHE A 68 -8.43 9.39 4.48
C PHE A 68 -9.39 9.03 5.62
N GLY A 69 -8.97 9.22 6.87
CA GLY A 69 -9.76 8.96 8.08
C GLY A 69 -10.07 7.47 8.32
N ARG A 70 -9.36 6.56 7.65
CA ARG A 70 -9.59 5.12 7.77
C ARG A 70 -8.40 4.29 7.31
N GLN A 71 -8.25 3.14 7.96
CA GLN A 71 -7.21 2.16 7.63
C GLN A 71 -7.40 1.51 6.24
N PRO A 72 -6.30 1.07 5.57
CA PRO A 72 -6.40 0.29 4.35
C PRO A 72 -7.19 -1.00 4.55
N THR A 73 -7.96 -1.38 3.53
CA THR A 73 -8.66 -2.68 3.48
C THR A 73 -7.86 -3.75 2.74
N SER A 74 -6.89 -3.32 1.94
CA SER A 74 -5.95 -4.22 1.27
C SER A 74 -4.58 -3.55 1.14
N ILE A 75 -3.54 -4.37 1.19
CA ILE A 75 -2.16 -3.96 0.93
C ILE A 75 -1.64 -4.78 -0.24
N VAL A 76 -1.02 -4.11 -1.21
CA VAL A 76 -0.41 -4.72 -2.39
C VAL A 76 1.05 -4.33 -2.46
N GLY A 77 1.97 -5.30 -2.47
CA GLY A 77 3.40 -5.03 -2.62
C GLY A 77 4.29 -5.82 -1.67
N GLY A 78 5.56 -5.40 -1.56
CA GLY A 78 6.51 -5.94 -0.59
C GLY A 78 6.35 -5.34 0.80
N LEU A 79 6.65 -6.15 1.82
CA LEU A 79 6.65 -5.74 3.25
C LEU A 79 8.06 -5.78 3.87
N HIS A 80 9.09 -5.97 3.05
CA HIS A 80 10.51 -6.06 3.45
C HIS A 80 10.75 -7.03 4.63
N LEU A 81 10.19 -8.24 4.56
CA LEU A 81 10.31 -9.26 5.63
C LEU A 81 11.43 -10.28 5.38
N SER A 82 11.99 -10.35 4.17
CA SER A 82 13.21 -11.14 3.91
C SER A 82 14.37 -10.66 4.79
N GLY A 83 15.17 -11.61 5.28
CA GLY A 83 16.37 -11.33 6.09
C GLY A 83 16.12 -10.56 7.39
N SER A 84 14.86 -10.27 7.71
CA SER A 84 14.49 -9.40 8.83
C SER A 84 14.53 -10.18 10.14
N GLY A 85 15.10 -9.56 11.18
CA GLY A 85 15.11 -10.13 12.52
C GLY A 85 13.70 -10.40 13.05
N HIS A 86 13.57 -11.37 13.96
CA HIS A 86 12.30 -11.77 14.58
C HIS A 86 11.48 -10.60 15.12
N GLN A 87 12.16 -9.61 15.70
CA GLN A 87 11.53 -8.41 16.26
C GLN A 87 10.81 -7.57 15.21
N LYS A 88 11.41 -7.37 14.03
CA LYS A 88 10.79 -6.59 12.95
C LYS A 88 9.56 -7.28 12.41
N ILE A 89 9.64 -8.59 12.21
CA ILE A 89 8.49 -9.37 11.75
C ILE A 89 7.36 -9.33 12.77
N GLY A 90 7.66 -9.50 14.07
CA GLY A 90 6.66 -9.38 15.15
C GLY A 90 5.92 -8.04 15.11
N ARG A 91 6.67 -6.94 15.04
CA ARG A 91 6.09 -5.59 14.91
C ARG A 91 5.20 -5.44 13.68
N THR A 92 5.65 -5.91 12.51
CA THR A 92 4.81 -5.89 11.30
C THR A 92 3.50 -6.66 11.48
N LEU A 93 3.53 -7.81 12.13
CA LEU A 93 2.31 -8.58 12.40
C LEU A 93 1.38 -7.86 13.38
N GLU A 94 1.93 -7.25 14.43
CA GLU A 94 1.16 -6.44 15.40
C GLU A 94 0.55 -5.21 14.73
N ASP A 95 1.31 -4.52 13.88
CA ASP A 95 0.84 -3.34 13.15
C ASP A 95 -0.34 -3.69 12.24
N LEU A 96 -0.23 -4.80 11.49
CA LEU A 96 -1.29 -5.27 10.60
C LEU A 96 -2.54 -5.70 11.39
N GLU A 97 -2.37 -6.40 12.52
CA GLU A 97 -3.50 -6.87 13.32
C GLU A 97 -4.25 -5.71 13.96
N SER A 98 -3.52 -4.82 14.66
CA SER A 98 -4.10 -3.69 15.39
C SER A 98 -4.84 -2.69 14.48
N ARG A 99 -4.50 -2.68 13.19
CA ARG A 99 -5.08 -1.78 12.18
C ARG A 99 -6.08 -2.47 11.25
N GLY A 100 -6.76 -3.50 11.75
CA GLY A 100 -7.92 -4.09 11.09
C GLY A 100 -7.64 -5.27 10.16
N SER A 101 -6.40 -5.78 10.13
CA SER A 101 -6.02 -6.98 9.37
C SER A 101 -6.44 -6.93 7.89
N PRO A 102 -5.88 -6.00 7.09
CA PRO A 102 -6.20 -5.88 5.67
C PRO A 102 -5.90 -7.18 4.91
N HIS A 103 -6.53 -7.35 3.75
CA HIS A 103 -6.13 -8.42 2.82
C HIS A 103 -4.75 -8.10 2.23
N ILE A 104 -3.81 -9.03 2.31
CA ILE A 104 -2.42 -8.82 1.91
C ILE A 104 -2.15 -9.55 0.60
N TYR A 105 -1.79 -8.80 -0.44
CA TYR A 105 -1.26 -9.32 -1.69
C TYR A 105 0.24 -9.04 -1.70
N THR A 106 1.06 -10.06 -1.45
CA THR A 106 2.50 -9.85 -1.27
C THR A 106 3.34 -10.90 -1.97
N GLY A 107 4.60 -10.54 -2.19
CA GLY A 107 5.61 -11.27 -2.93
C GLY A 107 6.93 -10.50 -2.81
N HIS A 108 7.73 -10.46 -3.88
CA HIS A 108 8.94 -9.63 -3.95
C HIS A 108 9.91 -9.88 -2.77
N CYS A 109 10.17 -8.86 -1.95
CA CYS A 109 11.11 -8.86 -0.83
C CYS A 109 10.54 -9.44 0.48
N THR A 110 9.29 -9.91 0.49
CA THR A 110 8.69 -10.57 1.66
C THR A 110 9.21 -12.01 1.82
N GLU A 111 9.57 -12.67 0.70
CA GLU A 111 10.07 -14.05 0.63
C GLU A 111 9.16 -15.13 1.27
N PRO A 112 9.37 -16.43 0.98
CA PRO A 112 8.50 -17.51 1.49
C PRO A 112 8.38 -17.55 3.01
N ASN A 113 9.43 -17.17 3.75
CA ASN A 113 9.42 -17.12 5.21
C ASN A 113 8.48 -16.04 5.76
N GLY A 114 8.52 -14.83 5.20
CA GLY A 114 7.60 -13.75 5.59
C GLY A 114 6.16 -14.11 5.27
N MET A 115 5.92 -14.68 4.08
CA MET A 115 4.59 -15.14 3.67
C MET A 115 4.04 -16.23 4.60
N THR A 116 4.88 -17.17 5.04
CA THR A 116 4.50 -18.22 5.99
C THR A 116 4.07 -17.62 7.32
N LYS A 117 4.83 -16.67 7.87
CA LYS A 117 4.49 -16.00 9.14
C LYS A 117 3.19 -15.21 9.03
N LEU A 118 2.96 -14.49 7.93
CA LEU A 118 1.71 -13.81 7.64
C LEU A 118 0.53 -14.80 7.59
N ARG A 119 0.68 -15.91 6.87
CA ARG A 119 -0.34 -16.95 6.74
C ARG A 119 -0.65 -17.67 8.05
N ILE A 120 0.36 -17.92 8.89
CA ILE A 120 0.17 -18.47 10.24
C ILE A 120 -0.64 -17.49 11.09
N ARG A 121 -0.37 -16.19 10.98
CA ARG A 121 -1.01 -15.16 11.81
C ARG A 121 -2.44 -14.82 11.38
N PHE A 122 -2.67 -14.67 10.08
CA PHE A 122 -3.91 -14.12 9.52
C PHE A 122 -4.74 -15.16 8.73
N GLY A 123 -4.19 -16.35 8.50
CA GLY A 123 -4.83 -17.42 7.73
C GLY A 123 -4.59 -17.32 6.23
N LEU A 124 -4.78 -18.46 5.54
CA LEU A 124 -4.51 -18.61 4.10
C LEU A 124 -5.41 -17.74 3.22
N ARG A 125 -6.60 -17.37 3.70
CA ARG A 125 -7.57 -16.57 2.94
C ARG A 125 -7.27 -15.07 2.98
N ALA A 126 -6.47 -14.61 3.94
CA ALA A 126 -6.14 -13.19 4.11
C ALA A 126 -4.83 -12.80 3.41
N VAL A 127 -4.06 -13.78 2.90
CA VAL A 127 -2.73 -13.56 2.31
C VAL A 127 -2.62 -14.26 0.95
N SER A 128 -2.68 -13.47 -0.11
CA SER A 128 -2.57 -13.91 -1.50
C SER A 128 -1.17 -13.66 -2.06
N ASP A 129 -0.73 -14.54 -2.97
CA ASP A 129 0.52 -14.36 -3.70
C ASP A 129 0.39 -13.22 -4.72
N LEU A 130 1.47 -12.46 -4.90
CA LEU A 130 1.62 -11.42 -5.90
C LEU A 130 2.78 -11.78 -6.85
N TYR A 131 2.46 -12.48 -7.93
CA TYR A 131 3.41 -12.88 -8.97
C TYR A 131 3.32 -11.99 -10.20
N ALA A 132 4.30 -12.09 -11.09
CA ALA A 132 4.20 -11.48 -12.42
C ALA A 132 2.96 -12.03 -13.15
N GLY A 133 2.13 -11.15 -13.68
CA GLY A 133 0.87 -11.49 -14.35
C GLY A 133 -0.34 -11.66 -13.43
N THR A 134 -0.19 -11.51 -12.10
CA THR A 134 -1.35 -11.46 -11.20
C THR A 134 -2.21 -10.23 -11.49
N GLU A 135 -3.51 -10.44 -11.68
CA GLU A 135 -4.50 -9.37 -11.82
C GLU A 135 -5.36 -9.28 -10.55
N ILE A 136 -5.50 -8.08 -10.00
CA ILE A 136 -6.33 -7.79 -8.84
C ILE A 136 -7.31 -6.69 -9.24
N ARG A 137 -8.61 -6.90 -8.98
CA ARG A 137 -9.67 -5.95 -9.33
C ARG A 137 -10.33 -5.39 -8.09
N PHE A 138 -10.59 -4.10 -8.12
CA PHE A 138 -11.31 -3.38 -7.06
C PHE A 138 -12.41 -2.52 -7.68
N ASP A 139 -13.58 -2.50 -7.03
CA ASP A 139 -14.65 -1.58 -7.39
C ASP A 139 -14.35 -0.19 -6.82
N LEU A 140 -14.22 0.80 -7.71
CA LEU A 140 -13.92 2.18 -7.33
C LEU A 140 -15.11 2.83 -6.60
N SER A 141 -14.82 3.68 -5.62
CA SER A 141 -15.87 4.48 -4.98
C SER A 141 -16.51 5.42 -6.01
N HIS A 142 -17.76 5.82 -5.81
CA HIS A 142 -18.29 7.01 -6.48
C HIS A 142 -18.28 8.12 -5.44
N GLU A 143 -17.54 9.21 -5.64
CA GLU A 143 -17.80 10.40 -4.85
C GLU A 143 -18.99 11.15 -5.44
N ASN A 144 -20.08 11.26 -4.68
CA ASN A 144 -20.98 12.40 -4.85
C ASN A 144 -20.16 13.63 -4.46
N SER A 145 -19.86 14.49 -5.44
CA SER A 145 -19.20 15.79 -5.30
C SER A 145 -19.85 16.64 -4.21
N LYS A 146 -19.50 16.42 -2.94
CA LYS A 146 -19.69 17.35 -1.81
C LYS A 146 -18.63 17.02 -0.75
N ASN A 147 -17.73 17.98 -0.55
CA ASN A 147 -16.68 18.07 0.45
C ASN A 147 -15.44 17.21 0.21
N ASN A 148 -14.42 17.80 -0.40
CA ASN A 148 -13.25 18.21 0.38
C ASN A 148 -12.46 19.26 -0.39
N GLY A 149 -12.42 20.46 0.19
CA GLY A 149 -11.45 21.48 -0.19
C GLY A 149 -10.06 20.95 0.15
N LEU A 150 -9.24 20.85 -0.89
CA LEU A 150 -7.81 21.09 -0.77
C LEU A 150 -7.59 22.61 -0.76
#